data_AF-A0A564ZJP8-F1
#
_entry.id   AF-A0A564ZJP8-F1
#
_cell.length_a   1.000
_cell.length_b   1.000
_cell.length_c   1.000
_cell.angle_alpha   90.00
_cell.angle_beta   90.00
_cell.angle_gamma   90.00
#
_symmetry.space_group_name_H-M   'P 1'
#
loop_
_entity.id
_entity.type
_entity.pdbx_description
1 polymer ?
#
loop_
_entity_poly.entity_id
_entity_poly.type
_entity_poly.pdbx_seq_one_letter_code
_entity_poly.pdbx_strand_id
1 'polypeptide(L)' 'MRTTKTWTISLPPKLVREAERGAKEENRTKSELVREALRFYLEEQRWRKLQRKTALHAQALGIRTEEDVDRLVHAVRK' A
#
# COMPACT_ATOMS: atom_id res chain seq x y z
N MET A 1 8.11 15.22 -22.77
CA MET A 1 8.06 15.71 -21.36
C MET A 1 8.64 14.62 -20.46
N ARG A 2 9.56 14.91 -19.53
CA ARG A 2 10.05 13.89 -18.59
C ARG A 2 8.97 13.59 -17.54
N THR A 3 8.67 12.32 -17.31
CA THR A 3 7.66 11.85 -16.36
C THR A 3 8.18 11.64 -14.93
N THR A 4 9.45 11.99 -14.68
CA THR A 4 10.15 11.71 -13.41
C THR A 4 10.81 12.97 -12.84
N LYS A 5 10.80 13.09 -11.50
CA LYS A 5 11.54 14.11 -10.73
C LYS A 5 12.61 13.43 -9.89
N THR A 6 13.80 14.02 -9.82
CA THR A 6 14.92 13.51 -9.00
C THR A 6 14.77 13.92 -7.54
N TRP A 7 15.00 12.98 -6.63
CA TRP A 7 15.06 13.21 -5.19
C TRP A 7 16.44 12.83 -4.65
N THR A 8 16.99 13.68 -3.80
CA THR A 8 18.23 13.40 -3.05
C THR A 8 17.85 13.18 -1.60
N ILE A 9 18.22 12.03 -1.05
CA ILE A 9 17.90 11.63 0.33
C ILE A 9 19.13 11.03 1.01
N SER A 10 19.25 11.24 2.31
CA SER A 10 20.27 10.58 3.14
C SER A 10 19.67 9.34 3.78
N LEU A 11 20.37 8.20 3.69
CA LEU A 11 19.94 6.93 4.28
C LEU A 11 21.05 6.35 5.17
N PRO A 12 20.71 5.58 6.23
CA PRO A 12 21.70 4.88 7.03
C PRO A 12 22.58 3.98 6.15
N PRO A 13 23.92 3.98 6.30
CA PRO A 13 24.81 3.20 5.44
C PRO A 13 24.50 1.70 5.40
N LYS A 14 24.03 1.14 6.52
CA LYS A 14 23.62 -0.27 6.60
C LYS A 14 22.43 -0.56 5.67
N LEU A 15 21.43 0.32 5.65
CA LEU A 15 20.24 0.18 4.82
C LEU A 15 20.59 0.29 3.33
N VAL A 16 21.49 1.21 2.97
CA VAL A 16 21.99 1.34 1.59
C VAL A 16 22.61 0.03 1.12
N ARG A 17 23.49 -0.58 1.94
CA ARG A 17 24.13 -1.86 1.59
C ARG A 17 23.11 -2.99 1.44
N GLU A 18 22.08 -3.03 2.27
CA GLU A 18 21.00 -4.04 2.17
C GLU A 18 20.18 -3.86 0.89
N ALA A 19 19.77 -2.63 0.60
CA ALA A 19 19.02 -2.30 -0.62
C ALA A 19 19.83 -2.60 -1.89
N GLU A 20 21.12 -2.32 -1.89
CA GLU A 20 22.00 -2.61 -3.03
C GLU A 20 22.16 -4.11 -3.30
N ARG A 21 22.27 -4.93 -2.23
CA ARG A 21 22.33 -6.38 -2.37
C ARG A 21 21.02 -6.93 -2.93
N GLY A 22 19.88 -6.56 -2.35
CA GLY A 22 18.57 -7.01 -2.84
C GLY A 22 18.30 -6.58 -4.28
N ALA A 23 18.64 -5.33 -4.64
CA ALA A 23 18.51 -4.86 -6.03
C ALA A 23 19.37 -5.69 -7.00
N LYS A 24 20.60 -6.06 -6.60
CA LYS A 24 21.49 -6.89 -7.42
C LYS A 24 20.97 -8.32 -7.58
N GLU A 25 20.50 -8.93 -6.50
CA GLU A 25 19.92 -10.28 -6.50
C GLU A 25 18.69 -10.38 -7.40
N GLU A 26 17.87 -9.33 -7.42
CA GLU A 26 16.66 -9.23 -8.24
C GLU A 26 16.91 -8.65 -9.64
N ASN A 27 18.18 -8.40 -10.00
CA ASN A 27 18.57 -7.84 -11.30
C ASN A 27 17.83 -6.52 -11.66
N ARG A 28 17.66 -5.65 -10.66
CA ARG A 28 16.97 -4.34 -10.77
C ARG A 28 17.86 -3.18 -10.32
N THR A 29 17.50 -1.97 -10.71
CA THR A 29 18.23 -0.75 -10.30
C THR A 29 17.80 -0.27 -8.90
N LYS A 30 18.68 0.47 -8.22
CA LYS A 30 18.38 1.11 -6.92
C LYS A 30 17.13 1.99 -7.00
N SER A 31 17.00 2.75 -8.08
CA SER A 31 15.87 3.64 -8.33
C SER A 31 14.56 2.88 -8.53
N GLU A 32 14.59 1.69 -9.13
CA GLU A 32 13.39 0.84 -9.25
C GLU A 32 12.95 0.31 -7.90
N LEU A 33 13.88 -0.27 -7.13
CA LEU A 33 13.61 -0.77 -5.80
C LEU A 33 13.01 0.32 -4.90
N VAL A 34 13.59 1.53 -4.89
CA VAL A 34 13.07 2.66 -4.09
C VAL A 34 11.70 3.10 -4.57
N ARG A 35 11.47 3.18 -5.89
CA ARG A 35 10.15 3.55 -6.45
C ARG A 35 9.07 2.55 -6.08
N GLU A 36 9.38 1.27 -6.15
CA GLU A 36 8.46 0.19 -5.77
C GLU A 36 8.15 0.22 -4.27
N ALA A 37 9.18 0.31 -3.43
CA ALA A 37 9.02 0.40 -1.97
C ALA A 37 8.15 1.61 -1.57
N LEU A 38 8.34 2.77 -2.20
CA LEU A 38 7.51 3.95 -1.96
C LEU A 38 6.05 3.72 -2.39
N ARG A 39 5.83 3.07 -3.53
CA ARG A 39 4.47 2.75 -3.99
C ARG A 39 3.76 1.80 -3.01
N PHE A 40 4.43 0.73 -2.62
CA PHE A 40 3.93 -0.23 -1.65
C PHE A 40 3.59 0.43 -0.31
N TYR A 41 4.51 1.25 0.23
CA TYR A 41 4.26 1.99 1.46
C TYR A 41 3.01 2.88 1.35
N LEU A 42 2.86 3.64 0.28
CA LEU A 42 1.71 4.54 0.11
C LEU A 42 0.39 3.79 -0.11
N GLU A 43 0.40 2.66 -0.81
CA GLU A 43 -0.78 1.79 -0.98
C GLU A 43 -1.20 1.18 0.34
N GLU A 44 -0.26 0.63 1.10
CA GLU A 44 -0.51 0.06 2.42
C GLU A 44 -1.10 1.10 3.38
N GLN A 45 -0.56 2.34 3.38
CA GLN A 45 -1.13 3.43 4.19
C GLN A 45 -2.54 3.83 3.75
N ARG A 46 -2.83 3.81 2.44
CA ARG A 46 -4.18 4.08 1.92
C ARG A 46 -5.15 2.98 2.35
N TRP A 47 -4.74 1.72 2.23
CA TRP A 47 -5.56 0.57 2.61
C TRP A 47 -5.87 0.55 4.11
N ARG A 48 -4.87 0.78 4.97
CA ARG A 48 -5.07 0.92 6.42
C ARG A 48 -6.04 2.02 6.80
N LYS A 49 -5.95 3.17 6.13
CA LYS A 49 -6.89 4.29 6.34
C LYS A 49 -8.31 3.92 5.91
N LEU A 50 -8.45 3.25 4.77
CA LEU A 50 -9.74 2.79 4.28
C LEU A 50 -10.35 1.78 5.25
N GLN A 51 -9.62 0.73 5.63
CA GLN A 51 -10.07 -0.28 6.59
C GLN A 51 -10.55 0.33 7.91
N ARG A 52 -9.81 1.29 8.47
CA ARG A 52 -10.25 1.97 9.71
C ARG A 52 -11.57 2.69 9.52
N LYS A 53 -11.72 3.43 8.42
CA LYS A 53 -12.97 4.15 8.12
C LYS A 53 -14.12 3.18 7.88
N THR A 54 -13.92 2.14 7.09
CA THR A 54 -14.97 1.17 6.76
C THR A 54 -15.36 0.34 7.97
N ALA A 55 -14.43 -0.04 8.85
CA ALA A 55 -14.73 -0.73 10.10
C ALA A 55 -15.66 0.09 11.01
N LEU A 56 -15.40 1.39 11.16
CA LEU A 56 -16.29 2.28 11.92
C LEU A 56 -17.69 2.38 11.31
N HIS A 57 -17.79 2.44 9.98
CA HIS A 57 -19.08 2.48 9.29
C HIS A 57 -19.82 1.14 9.42
N ALA A 58 -19.13 0.01 9.25
CA ALA A 58 -19.70 -1.31 9.40
C ALA A 58 -20.24 -1.52 10.81
N GLN A 59 -19.51 -1.09 11.84
CA GLN A 59 -19.96 -1.14 13.22
C GLN A 59 -21.21 -0.29 13.45
N ALA A 60 -21.25 0.94 12.92
CA ALA A 60 -22.42 1.82 13.00
C ALA A 60 -23.66 1.24 12.28
N LEU A 61 -23.44 0.50 11.19
CA LEU A 61 -24.49 -0.20 10.43
C LEU A 61 -24.84 -1.57 10.99
N GLY A 62 -24.18 -2.01 12.08
CA GLY A 62 -24.43 -3.30 12.72
C GLY A 62 -23.94 -4.52 11.92
N ILE A 63 -23.11 -4.33 10.91
CA ILE A 63 -22.53 -5.39 10.07
C ILE A 63 -21.45 -6.10 10.88
N ARG A 64 -21.64 -7.39 11.18
CA ARG A 64 -20.70 -8.17 12.01
C ARG A 64 -20.27 -9.49 11.37
N THR A 65 -21.04 -9.97 10.41
CA THR A 65 -20.87 -11.29 9.79
C THR A 65 -20.79 -11.18 8.27
N GLU A 66 -20.31 -12.24 7.61
CA GLU A 66 -20.33 -12.30 6.15
C GLU A 66 -21.78 -12.30 5.62
N GLU A 67 -22.71 -12.92 6.34
CA GLU A 67 -24.13 -12.94 5.98
C GLU A 67 -24.76 -11.53 5.99
N ASP A 68 -24.31 -10.64 6.89
CA ASP A 68 -24.75 -9.23 6.90
C ASP A 68 -24.26 -8.49 5.65
N VAL A 69 -23.04 -8.79 5.20
CA VAL A 69 -22.47 -8.22 3.98
C VAL A 69 -23.23 -8.72 2.75
N ASP A 70 -23.45 -10.03 2.64
CA ASP A 70 -24.18 -10.62 1.51
C ASP A 70 -25.59 -10.06 1.38
N ARG A 71 -26.31 -9.94 2.50
CA ARG A 71 -27.64 -9.33 2.55
C ARG A 71 -27.64 -7.89 2.00
N LEU A 72 -26.64 -7.09 2.36
CA LEU A 72 -26.52 -5.71 1.90
C LEU A 72 -26.15 -5.63 0.41
N VAL A 73 -25.23 -6.47 -0.05
CA VAL A 73 -24.84 -6.53 -1.47
C VAL A 73 -26.04 -6.93 -2.34
N HIS A 74 -26.80 -7.95 -1.91
CA HIS A 74 -28.02 -8.38 -2.61
C HIS A 74 -29.11 -7.31 -2.60
N ALA A 75 -29.23 -6.51 -1.54
CA ALA A 75 -30.20 -5.42 -1.49
C ALA A 75 -29.89 -4.28 -2.49
N VAL A 76 -28.60 -4.08 -2.83
CA VAL A 76 -28.15 -2.99 -3.74
C VAL A 76 -28.03 -3.46 -5.20
N ARG A 77 -27.71 -4.74 -5.45
CA ARG A 77 -27.73 -5.35 -6.79
C ARG A 77 -29.18 -5.72 -7.17
N LYS A 78 -29.96 -4.74 -7.66
CA LYS A 78 -31.14 -5.03 -8.51
C LYS A 78 -30.71 -5.25 -9.95
#